data_AF-A0A6B3CWR3-F1
#
_entry.id   AF-A0A6B3CWR3-F1
#
_cell.length_a   1.000
_cell.length_b   1.000
_cell.length_c   1.000
_cell.angle_alpha   90.00
_cell.angle_beta   90.00
_cell.angle_gamma   90.00
#
_symmetry.space_group_name_H-M   'P 1'
#
loop_
_entity.id
_entity.type
_entity.pdbx_description
1 polymer ?
#
loop_
_entity_poly.entity_id
_entity_poly.type
_entity_poly.pdbx_seq_one_letter_code
_entity_poly.pdbx_strand_id
1 'polypeptide(L)'
;LDELTTTATSRVWVVRDGRVTEETFDPREVGIELVPVEALRGADASYNADVARRVLAGETGPVRDAVLLNSAAALVALEPGTGPLAEQIRAGMERAAEA
;
A
#
# COMPACT_ATOMS: atom_id res chain seq x y z
N LEU A 1 -8.43 2.90 9.43
CA LEU A 1 -7.52 1.79 9.08
C LEU A 1 -6.15 2.22 9.57
N ASP A 2 -5.44 1.29 10.20
CA ASP A 2 -4.06 1.46 10.66
C ASP A 2 -3.04 1.13 9.54
N GLU A 3 -3.51 0.73 8.36
CA GLU A 3 -2.73 0.59 7.13
C GLU A 3 -2.87 1.80 6.18
N LEU A 4 -1.97 1.90 5.18
CA LEU A 4 -2.25 2.72 4.00
C LEU A 4 -3.49 2.14 3.30
N THR A 5 -4.46 3.00 3.00
CA THR A 5 -5.75 2.57 2.46
C THR A 5 -5.93 3.02 1.02
N THR A 6 -6.70 2.23 0.26
CA THR A 6 -7.19 2.57 -1.07
C THR A 6 -8.61 3.16 -1.04
N THR A 7 -9.16 3.43 0.16
CA THR A 7 -10.52 3.94 0.33
C THR A 7 -10.61 5.46 0.48
N ALA A 8 -9.48 6.10 0.82
CA ALA A 8 -9.34 7.54 1.08
C ALA A 8 -7.86 7.92 1.08
N THR A 9 -7.56 9.19 1.38
CA THR A 9 -6.18 9.62 1.70
C THR A 9 -5.72 9.09 3.06
N SER A 10 -4.42 8.86 3.21
CA SER A 10 -3.76 8.51 4.47
C SER A 10 -2.90 9.66 4.98
N ARG A 11 -2.82 9.83 6.32
CA ARG A 11 -1.78 10.67 6.95
C ARG A 11 -0.56 9.80 7.23
N VAL A 12 0.61 10.26 6.80
CA VAL A 12 1.87 9.51 6.90
C VAL A 12 2.88 10.34 7.66
N TRP A 13 3.54 9.73 8.65
CA TRP A 13 4.66 10.32 9.34
C TRP A 13 5.95 9.64 8.87
N VAL A 14 6.73 10.34 8.07
CA VAL A 14 8.03 9.89 7.60
C VAL A 14 9.07 10.20 8.68
N VAL A 15 9.66 9.15 9.25
CA VAL A 15 10.68 9.26 10.30
C VAL A 15 12.04 8.88 9.70
N ARG A 16 12.91 9.87 9.50
CA ARG A 16 14.23 9.70 8.88
C ARG A 16 15.22 10.73 9.39
N ASP A 17 16.48 10.33 9.57
CA ASP A 17 17.59 11.23 9.95
C ASP A 17 17.28 12.10 11.19
N GLY A 18 16.65 11.49 12.19
CA GLY A 18 16.25 12.16 13.44
C GLY A 18 15.12 13.20 13.28
N ARG A 19 14.46 13.26 12.13
CA ARG A 19 13.33 14.15 11.84
C ARG A 19 12.05 13.36 11.61
N VAL A 20 10.94 14.01 11.93
CA VAL A 20 9.58 13.53 11.63
C VAL A 20 8.93 14.55 10.71
N THR A 21 8.48 14.11 9.55
CA THR A 21 7.73 14.93 8.59
C THR A 21 6.36 14.31 8.39
N GLU A 22 5.31 15.11 8.54
CA GLU A 22 3.93 14.69 8.30
C GLU A 22 3.52 15.08 6.89
N GLU A 23 2.94 14.13 6.16
CA GLU A 23 2.43 14.32 4.81
C GLU A 23 1.06 13.64 4.65
N THR A 24 0.24 14.16 3.74
CA THR A 24 -0.98 13.47 3.29
C THR A 24 -0.64 12.73 2.01
N PHE A 25 -0.94 11.44 1.96
CA PHE A 25 -0.77 10.58 0.78
C PHE A 25 -2.13 10.22 0.19
N ASP A 26 -2.30 10.47 -1.11
CA ASP A 26 -3.47 10.02 -1.86
C ASP A 26 -3.08 8.81 -2.75
N PRO A 27 -3.75 7.65 -2.61
CA PRO A 27 -3.44 6.47 -3.44
C PRO A 27 -3.61 6.72 -4.95
N ARG A 28 -4.36 7.76 -5.36
CA ARG A 28 -4.46 8.18 -6.77
C ARG A 28 -3.15 8.74 -7.32
N GLU A 29 -2.26 9.25 -6.47
CA GLU A 29 -0.91 9.71 -6.87
C GLU A 29 -0.03 8.56 -7.34
N VAL A 30 -0.40 7.30 -7.07
CA VAL A 30 0.27 6.10 -7.55
C VAL A 30 -0.59 5.28 -8.51
N GLY A 31 -1.71 5.85 -8.98
CA GLY A 31 -2.59 5.23 -9.98
C GLY A 31 -3.62 4.24 -9.43
N ILE A 32 -3.86 4.23 -8.11
CA ILE A 32 -4.92 3.42 -7.50
C ILE A 32 -6.19 4.28 -7.35
N GLU A 33 -7.28 3.84 -7.96
CA GLU A 33 -8.59 4.47 -7.77
C GLU A 33 -9.17 4.17 -6.38
N LEU A 34 -9.98 5.10 -5.88
CA LEU A 34 -10.62 4.93 -4.58
C LEU A 34 -11.73 3.86 -4.65
N VAL A 35 -11.69 2.93 -3.70
CA VAL A 35 -12.69 1.85 -3.57
C VAL A 35 -13.49 1.97 -2.28
N PRO A 36 -14.73 1.46 -2.22
CA PRO A 36 -15.47 1.36 -0.96
C PRO A 36 -14.75 0.41 0.00
N VAL A 37 -14.85 0.66 1.32
CA VAL A 37 -14.22 -0.18 2.35
C VAL A 37 -14.69 -1.64 2.30
N GLU A 38 -15.91 -1.86 1.79
CA GLU A 38 -16.49 -3.17 1.49
C GLU A 38 -15.60 -4.02 0.58
N ALA A 39 -14.86 -3.40 -0.35
CA ALA A 39 -13.96 -4.08 -1.28
C ALA A 39 -12.72 -4.69 -0.60
N LEU A 40 -12.41 -4.25 0.62
CA LEU A 40 -11.28 -4.74 1.44
C LEU A 40 -11.76 -5.58 2.62
N ARG A 41 -13.06 -5.85 2.73
CA ARG A 41 -13.63 -6.52 3.89
C ARG A 41 -13.21 -7.99 3.91
N GLY A 42 -12.42 -8.35 4.92
CA GLY A 42 -12.15 -9.74 5.28
C GLY A 42 -13.36 -10.44 5.88
N ALA A 43 -13.23 -11.76 6.09
CA ALA A 43 -14.22 -12.57 6.78
C ALA A 43 -13.52 -13.50 7.78
N ASP A 44 -13.93 -14.76 7.85
CA ASP A 44 -13.28 -15.76 8.70
C ASP A 44 -11.85 -16.10 8.23
N ALA A 45 -11.14 -16.86 9.07
CA ALA A 45 -9.76 -17.24 8.81
C ALA A 45 -9.57 -18.07 7.52
N SER A 46 -10.54 -18.92 7.17
CA SER A 46 -10.45 -19.74 5.95
C SER A 46 -10.57 -18.86 4.72
N TYR A 47 -11.54 -17.95 4.73
CA TYR A 47 -11.72 -16.95 3.68
C TYR A 47 -10.48 -16.06 3.52
N ASN A 48 -9.94 -15.50 4.62
CA ASN A 48 -8.76 -14.62 4.54
C ASN A 48 -7.52 -15.38 4.04
N ALA A 49 -7.37 -16.66 4.42
CA ALA A 49 -6.28 -17.50 3.93
C ALA A 49 -6.41 -17.79 2.42
N ASP A 50 -7.63 -17.99 1.92
CA ASP A 50 -7.89 -18.14 0.48
C ASP A 50 -7.59 -16.84 -0.27
N VAL A 51 -8.04 -15.70 0.24
CA VAL A 51 -7.73 -14.38 -0.33
C VAL A 51 -6.22 -14.17 -0.44
N ALA A 52 -5.46 -14.44 0.63
CA ALA A 52 -4.01 -14.33 0.61
C ALA A 52 -3.37 -15.24 -0.45
N ARG A 53 -3.81 -16.50 -0.56
CA ARG A 53 -3.34 -17.43 -1.60
C ARG A 53 -3.62 -16.91 -3.00
N ARG A 54 -4.81 -16.36 -3.27
CA ARG A 54 -5.16 -15.82 -4.59
C ARG A 54 -4.35 -14.59 -4.95
N VAL A 55 -4.14 -13.67 -4.01
CA VAL A 55 -3.26 -12.50 -4.21
C VAL A 55 -1.85 -12.94 -4.58
N LEU A 56 -1.27 -13.89 -3.83
CA LEU A 56 0.06 -14.45 -4.13
C LEU A 56 0.11 -15.26 -5.43
N ALA A 57 -1.02 -15.79 -5.88
CA ALA A 57 -1.16 -16.43 -7.20
C ALA A 57 -1.37 -15.43 -8.34
N GLY A 58 -1.38 -14.12 -8.06
CA GLY A 58 -1.48 -13.06 -9.06
C GLY A 58 -2.89 -12.54 -9.32
N GLU A 59 -3.89 -12.88 -8.49
CA GLU A 59 -5.23 -12.28 -8.60
C GLU A 59 -5.15 -10.75 -8.50
N THR A 60 -5.69 -10.07 -9.51
CA THR A 60 -5.75 -8.60 -9.56
C THR A 60 -7.00 -8.08 -8.87
N GLY A 61 -6.93 -6.88 -8.30
CA GLY A 61 -8.08 -6.18 -7.73
C GLY A 61 -7.75 -5.46 -6.42
N PRO A 62 -8.76 -4.89 -5.76
CA PRO A 62 -8.58 -3.95 -4.64
C PRO A 62 -7.73 -4.48 -3.49
N VAL A 63 -7.82 -5.78 -3.18
CA VAL A 63 -7.00 -6.41 -2.14
C VAL A 63 -5.53 -6.45 -2.56
N ARG A 64 -5.23 -6.80 -3.82
CA ARG A 64 -3.85 -6.78 -4.32
C ARG A 64 -3.31 -5.36 -4.35
N ASP A 65 -4.10 -4.37 -4.74
CA ASP A 65 -3.68 -2.96 -4.74
C ASP A 65 -3.30 -2.49 -3.33
N ALA A 66 -4.11 -2.82 -2.32
CA ALA A 66 -3.81 -2.52 -0.92
C ALA A 66 -2.55 -3.24 -0.41
N VAL A 67 -2.36 -4.51 -0.81
CA VAL A 67 -1.16 -5.29 -0.46
C VAL A 67 0.10 -4.69 -1.09
N LEU A 68 0.06 -4.36 -2.39
CA LEU A 68 1.18 -3.74 -3.10
C LEU A 68 1.51 -2.36 -2.52
N LEU A 69 0.50 -1.55 -2.19
CA LEU A 69 0.69 -0.23 -1.59
C LEU A 69 1.42 -0.32 -0.24
N ASN A 70 0.97 -1.19 0.66
CA ASN A 70 1.60 -1.33 1.98
C ASN A 70 2.98 -1.99 1.88
N SER A 71 3.16 -2.95 0.97
CA SER A 71 4.47 -3.56 0.70
C SER A 71 5.46 -2.53 0.15
N ALA A 72 5.01 -1.66 -0.77
CA ALA A 72 5.80 -0.56 -1.29
C ALA A 72 6.24 0.41 -0.20
N ALA A 73 5.32 0.80 0.71
CA ALA A 73 5.66 1.65 1.84
C ALA A 73 6.70 1.01 2.77
N ALA A 74 6.61 -0.30 3.00
CA ALA A 74 7.62 -1.04 3.76
C ALA A 74 8.99 -1.05 3.04
N LEU A 75 9.02 -1.22 1.71
CA LEU A 75 10.23 -1.14 0.91
C LEU A 75 10.86 0.27 0.94
N VAL A 76 10.04 1.33 0.90
CA VAL A 76 10.51 2.71 1.04
C VAL A 76 11.07 2.96 2.44
N ALA A 77 10.46 2.41 3.49
CA ALA A 77 10.99 2.52 4.85
C ALA A 77 12.33 1.78 5.02
N LEU A 78 12.53 0.65 4.32
CA LEU A 78 13.77 -0.13 4.33
C LEU A 78 14.90 0.59 3.57
N GLU A 79 14.61 1.07 2.37
CA GLU A 79 15.57 1.71 1.46
C GLU A 79 15.00 3.04 0.94
N PRO A 80 15.04 4.11 1.76
CA PRO A 80 14.38 5.36 1.41
C PRO A 80 15.17 6.11 0.33
N GLY A 81 14.50 6.37 -0.79
CA GLY A 81 15.04 7.12 -1.92
C GLY A 81 15.12 8.63 -1.67
N THR A 82 15.41 9.36 -2.74
CA THR A 82 15.33 10.82 -2.79
C THR A 82 14.16 11.21 -3.67
N GLY A 83 13.30 12.14 -3.20
CA GLY A 83 12.17 12.63 -3.96
C GLY A 83 10.84 12.55 -3.19
N PRO A 84 9.73 12.94 -3.82
CA PRO A 84 8.39 12.87 -3.22
C PRO A 84 8.02 11.46 -2.76
N LEU A 85 7.28 11.35 -1.66
CA LEU A 85 6.85 10.07 -1.10
C LEU A 85 6.08 9.22 -2.13
N ALA A 86 5.18 9.85 -2.91
CA ALA A 86 4.38 9.14 -3.91
C ALA A 86 5.23 8.51 -5.03
N GLU A 87 6.30 9.17 -5.48
CA GLU A 87 7.20 8.60 -6.50
C GLU A 87 7.96 7.39 -5.95
N GLN A 88 8.41 7.49 -4.69
CA GLN A 88 9.09 6.38 -4.02
C GLN A 88 8.14 5.18 -3.81
N ILE A 89 6.90 5.43 -3.38
CA ILE A 89 5.88 4.38 -3.24
C ILE A 89 5.56 3.76 -4.60
N ARG A 90 5.41 4.56 -5.68
CA ARG A 90 5.17 4.02 -7.03
C ARG A 90 6.27 3.05 -7.47
N ALA A 91 7.54 3.44 -7.31
CA ALA A 91 8.68 2.55 -7.60
C ALA A 91 8.70 1.31 -6.68
N GLY A 92 8.31 1.48 -5.41
CA GLY A 92 8.14 0.37 -4.46
C GLY A 92 7.04 -0.61 -4.88
N MET A 93 5.95 -0.13 -5.49
CA MET A 93 4.85 -0.97 -5.98
C MET A 93 5.28 -1.81 -7.17
N GLU A 94 6.08 -1.25 -8.08
CA GLU A 94 6.66 -2.00 -9.21
C GLU A 94 7.54 -3.15 -8.69
N ARG A 95 8.45 -2.86 -7.74
CA ARG A 95 9.27 -3.89 -7.09
C ARG A 95 8.43 -4.95 -6.35
N ALA A 96 7.39 -4.52 -5.63
CA ALA A 96 6.51 -5.43 -4.90
C ALA A 96 5.70 -6.35 -5.82
N ALA A 97 5.42 -5.91 -7.07
CA ALA A 97 4.69 -6.70 -8.05
C ALA A 97 5.54 -7.76 -8.76
N GLU A 98 6.87 -7.65 -8.70
CA GLU A 98 7.83 -8.60 -9.30
C GLU A 98 8.19 -9.78 -8.37
N ALA A 99 7.85 -9.69 -7.08
CA ALA A 99 8.12 -10.72 -6.08
C ALA A 99 7.15 -11.92 -6.19
#